data_AF-A0A379WCS8-F1
#
_entry.id   AF-A0A379WCS8-F1
#
_cell.length_a   1.000
_cell.length_b   1.000
_cell.length_c   1.000
_cell.angle_alpha   90.00
_cell.angle_beta   90.00
_cell.angle_gamma   90.00
#
_symmetry.space_group_name_H-M   'P 1'
#
loop_
_entity.id
_entity.type
_entity.pdbx_description
1 polymer ?
#
loop_
_entity_poly.entity_id
_entity_poly.type
_entity_poly.pdbx_seq_one_letter_code
_entity_poly.pdbx_strand_id
1 'polypeptide(L)'
;MTSPILVTLFHVCYPFMDIIPNNTVEFYSNLFMTLYLRHDKVKNFDREKSSSLSHNEAYDCFCTLCFYSIYTNNHEFTEQSLNEYTEKSMKLKGRFGECKAESLAQDFINVTCLIQREGFNKYIFIHKSIQEYHAAEFIKNISSDQKNKFYSFLVEDIKKNELRFSNVIVFLKEIDVIDCAKFLIIPLCEYFGVSKWNALTPLEYKDLLRTFFSDTYIHLFNDNNERDIMGFSSLSGVSGWMQLLDISGNNDLYTPVFEVLIDESLSSANFKDVVTSQEQKIVKISFMKIIIQLGIEDKIAEVFIKNIQKIHNEVYCEAINKVNNEDVSIKEFFDLI
;
A
#
# COMPACT_ATOMS: atom_id res chain seq x y z
N MET A 1 0.59 -11.41 11.00
CA MET A 1 0.17 -10.14 11.65
C MET A 1 1.37 -9.49 12.29
N THR A 2 1.84 -8.35 11.77
CA THR A 2 3.11 -7.71 12.19
C THR A 2 2.92 -6.38 12.93
N SER A 3 1.68 -5.89 13.07
CA SER A 3 1.40 -4.68 13.86
C SER A 3 0.86 -5.05 15.25
N PRO A 4 1.43 -4.51 16.35
CA PRO A 4 0.92 -4.69 17.71
C PRO A 4 -0.57 -4.34 17.86
N ILE A 5 -1.07 -3.38 17.07
CA ILE A 5 -2.47 -2.96 17.11
C ILE A 5 -3.39 -3.99 16.45
N LEU A 6 -2.93 -4.63 15.36
CA LEU A 6 -3.68 -5.71 14.71
C LEU A 6 -3.80 -6.92 15.64
N VAL A 7 -2.75 -7.20 16.42
CA VAL A 7 -2.76 -8.24 17.44
C VAL A 7 -3.76 -7.91 18.55
N THR A 8 -3.80 -6.65 19.01
CA THR A 8 -4.80 -6.20 20.01
C THR A 8 -6.22 -6.31 19.49
N LEU A 9 -6.46 -5.84 18.27
CA LEU A 9 -7.78 -5.90 17.63
C LEU A 9 -8.21 -7.36 17.42
N PHE A 10 -7.28 -8.20 16.95
CA PHE A 10 -7.47 -9.63 16.83
C PHE A 10 -7.79 -10.28 18.17
N HIS A 11 -7.03 -9.99 19.22
CA HIS A 11 -7.26 -10.54 20.57
C HIS A 11 -8.66 -10.18 21.10
N VAL A 12 -9.13 -8.95 20.87
CA VAL A 12 -10.48 -8.51 21.28
C VAL A 12 -11.59 -9.22 20.49
N CYS A 13 -11.36 -9.50 19.20
CA CYS A 13 -12.37 -10.11 18.33
C CYS A 13 -12.34 -11.64 18.31
N TYR A 14 -11.19 -12.23 18.63
CA TYR A 14 -10.91 -13.67 18.58
C TYR A 14 -11.95 -14.54 19.31
N PRO A 15 -12.43 -14.20 20.52
CA PRO A 15 -13.42 -15.02 21.22
C PRO A 15 -14.77 -15.16 20.50
N PHE A 16 -15.02 -14.32 19.49
CA PHE A 16 -16.27 -14.27 18.75
C PHE A 16 -16.13 -14.83 17.33
N MET A 17 -14.91 -15.10 16.88
CA MET A 17 -14.66 -15.67 15.55
C MET A 17 -14.83 -17.18 15.58
N ASP A 18 -15.63 -17.71 14.64
CA ASP A 18 -15.81 -19.16 14.51
C ASP A 18 -14.56 -19.83 13.90
N ILE A 19 -13.80 -19.10 13.08
CA ILE A 19 -12.62 -19.56 12.35
C ILE A 19 -11.48 -18.56 12.57
N ILE A 20 -10.29 -19.09 12.82
CA ILE A 20 -9.07 -18.29 12.93
C ILE A 20 -8.65 -17.83 11.53
N PRO A 21 -8.61 -16.53 11.24
CA PRO A 21 -8.20 -16.02 9.94
C PRO A 21 -6.72 -16.32 9.70
N ASN A 22 -6.40 -16.76 8.48
CA ASN A 22 -5.06 -17.14 8.07
C ASN A 22 -4.19 -15.93 7.72
N ASN A 23 -4.82 -14.83 7.29
CA ASN A 23 -4.13 -13.61 6.90
C ASN A 23 -4.91 -12.34 7.30
N THR A 24 -4.32 -11.18 7.04
CA THR A 24 -4.87 -9.87 7.42
C THR A 24 -6.18 -9.55 6.69
N VAL A 25 -6.30 -9.89 5.40
CA VAL A 25 -7.51 -9.66 4.61
C VAL A 25 -8.67 -10.50 5.12
N GLU A 26 -8.44 -11.79 5.40
CA GLU A 26 -9.45 -12.68 5.98
C GLU A 26 -9.90 -12.22 7.37
N PHE A 27 -8.98 -11.64 8.15
CA PHE A 27 -9.34 -11.03 9.42
C PHE A 27 -10.34 -9.88 9.23
N TYR A 28 -10.06 -8.94 8.33
CA TYR A 28 -10.98 -7.81 8.12
C TYR A 28 -12.28 -8.20 7.41
N SER A 29 -12.24 -9.17 6.48
CA SER A 29 -13.44 -9.63 5.78
C SER A 29 -14.47 -10.20 6.75
N ASN A 30 -14.00 -10.93 7.77
CA ASN A 30 -14.84 -11.54 8.79
C ASN A 30 -15.19 -10.58 9.93
N LEU A 31 -14.45 -9.49 10.09
CA LEU A 31 -14.51 -8.60 11.26
C LEU A 31 -15.92 -8.02 11.45
N PHE A 32 -16.47 -7.34 10.44
CA PHE A 32 -17.77 -6.68 10.57
C PHE A 32 -18.87 -7.69 10.90
N MET A 33 -18.98 -8.77 10.11
CA MET A 33 -20.04 -9.76 10.28
C MET A 33 -19.96 -10.46 11.63
N THR A 34 -18.76 -10.79 12.09
CA THR A 34 -18.52 -11.38 13.42
C THR A 34 -19.06 -10.49 14.54
N LEU A 35 -18.79 -9.19 14.47
CA LEU A 35 -19.20 -8.23 15.48
C LEU A 35 -20.70 -7.92 15.39
N TYR A 36 -21.22 -7.78 14.17
CA TYR A 36 -22.61 -7.42 13.91
C TYR A 36 -23.60 -8.54 14.26
N LEU A 37 -23.19 -9.81 14.09
CA LEU A 37 -23.99 -11.01 14.42
C LEU A 37 -23.78 -11.52 15.86
N ARG A 38 -22.82 -10.96 16.61
CA ARG A 38 -22.47 -11.44 17.97
C ARG A 38 -23.68 -11.55 18.89
N HIS A 39 -24.58 -10.59 18.83
CA HIS A 39 -25.73 -10.50 19.74
C HIS A 39 -26.75 -11.63 19.51
N ASP A 40 -26.83 -12.17 18.29
CA ASP A 40 -27.74 -13.28 17.99
C ASP A 40 -27.26 -14.60 18.63
N LYS A 41 -25.96 -14.70 18.97
CA LYS A 41 -25.33 -15.89 19.57
C LYS A 41 -25.25 -15.85 21.11
N VAL A 42 -25.29 -14.68 21.74
CA VAL A 42 -25.09 -14.52 23.20
C VAL A 42 -26.39 -14.10 23.89
N LYS A 43 -27.09 -15.06 24.51
CA LYS A 43 -28.43 -14.92 25.12
C LYS A 43 -28.61 -13.93 26.29
N ASN A 44 -27.66 -13.04 26.62
CA ASN A 44 -27.73 -12.16 27.80
C ASN A 44 -27.09 -10.75 27.59
N PHE A 45 -26.96 -10.26 26.35
CA PHE A 45 -26.43 -8.91 26.09
C PHE A 45 -27.47 -8.07 25.33
N ASP A 46 -28.22 -7.25 26.07
CA ASP A 46 -29.28 -6.33 25.59
C ASP A 46 -28.72 -5.11 24.84
N ARG A 47 -27.95 -5.31 23.77
CA ARG A 47 -27.77 -4.25 22.76
C ARG A 47 -28.59 -4.64 21.54
N GLU A 48 -29.85 -4.24 21.53
CA GLU A 48 -30.72 -4.42 20.39
C GLU A 48 -30.21 -3.59 19.19
N LYS A 49 -30.22 -4.19 18.00
CA LYS A 49 -29.97 -3.47 16.75
C LYS A 49 -31.04 -2.39 16.61
N SER A 50 -30.60 -1.17 16.40
CA SER A 50 -31.44 0.02 16.24
C SER A 50 -31.96 0.15 14.80
N SER A 51 -31.25 -0.40 13.83
CA SER A 51 -31.67 -0.48 12.43
C SER A 51 -32.56 -1.70 12.16
N SER A 52 -33.46 -1.58 11.19
CA SER A 52 -34.26 -2.68 10.63
C SER A 52 -33.57 -3.41 9.46
N LEU A 53 -32.40 -2.93 9.03
CA LEU A 53 -31.67 -3.52 7.90
C LEU A 53 -31.10 -4.90 8.25
N SER A 54 -31.03 -5.77 7.24
CA SER A 54 -30.33 -7.04 7.37
C SER A 54 -28.81 -6.84 7.51
N HIS A 55 -28.12 -7.85 8.02
CA HIS A 55 -26.67 -7.82 8.22
C HIS A 55 -25.89 -7.52 6.94
N ASN A 56 -26.33 -8.04 5.80
CA ASN A 56 -25.71 -7.79 4.50
C ASN A 56 -25.94 -6.34 4.04
N GLU A 57 -27.15 -5.81 4.21
CA GLU A 57 -27.47 -4.42 3.85
C GLU A 57 -26.71 -3.43 4.75
N ALA A 58 -26.59 -3.72 6.04
CA ALA A 58 -25.80 -2.94 6.98
C ALA A 58 -24.30 -2.96 6.61
N TYR A 59 -23.75 -4.13 6.25
CA TYR A 59 -22.37 -4.27 5.77
C TYR A 59 -22.11 -3.47 4.50
N ASP A 60 -23.03 -3.54 3.53
CA ASP A 60 -22.96 -2.76 2.28
C ASP A 60 -22.93 -1.25 2.55
N CYS A 61 -23.80 -0.79 3.46
CA CYS A 61 -23.83 0.61 3.87
C CYS A 61 -22.55 1.00 4.60
N PHE A 62 -22.00 0.11 5.44
CA PHE A 62 -20.75 0.36 6.16
C PHE A 62 -19.56 0.51 5.21
N CYS A 63 -19.41 -0.39 4.23
CA CYS A 63 -18.36 -0.28 3.21
C CYS A 63 -18.47 1.03 2.43
N THR A 64 -19.69 1.42 2.09
CA THR A 64 -19.97 2.69 1.38
C THR A 64 -19.61 3.91 2.23
N LEU A 65 -19.90 3.88 3.53
CA LEU A 65 -19.55 4.93 4.48
C LEU A 65 -18.02 5.07 4.58
N CYS A 66 -17.32 3.94 4.71
CA CYS A 66 -15.86 3.90 4.73
C CYS A 66 -15.26 4.49 3.46
N PHE A 67 -15.81 4.14 2.29
CA PHE A 67 -15.38 4.73 1.01
C PHE A 67 -15.58 6.25 0.99
N TYR A 68 -16.78 6.74 1.29
CA TYR A 68 -17.05 8.19 1.24
C TYR A 68 -16.16 8.97 2.19
N SER A 69 -15.96 8.46 3.40
CA SER A 69 -15.14 9.13 4.41
C SER A 69 -13.67 9.19 3.99
N ILE A 70 -13.09 8.09 3.47
CA ILE A 70 -11.72 8.10 2.89
C ILE A 70 -11.63 9.04 1.69
N TYR A 71 -12.63 9.02 0.80
CA TYR A 71 -12.64 9.88 -0.39
C TYR A 71 -12.63 11.37 -0.03
N THR A 72 -13.28 11.75 1.06
CA THR A 72 -13.25 13.12 1.61
C THR A 72 -12.07 13.40 2.55
N ASN A 73 -11.11 12.47 2.66
CA ASN A 73 -9.98 12.52 3.60
C ASN A 73 -10.41 12.76 5.06
N ASN A 74 -11.53 12.16 5.46
CA ASN A 74 -12.09 12.29 6.79
C ASN A 74 -11.86 11.04 7.63
N HIS A 75 -11.16 11.20 8.76
CA HIS A 75 -10.83 10.14 9.71
C HIS A 75 -11.46 10.37 11.10
N GLU A 76 -12.11 11.51 11.30
CA GLU A 76 -12.76 11.90 12.55
C GLU A 76 -14.17 12.42 12.26
N PHE A 77 -15.17 11.81 12.88
CA PHE A 77 -16.56 12.17 12.64
C PHE A 77 -17.11 12.97 13.82
N THR A 78 -17.87 14.01 13.53
CA THR A 78 -18.93 14.47 14.43
C THR A 78 -20.15 13.56 14.28
N GLU A 79 -21.06 13.59 15.25
CA GLU A 79 -22.36 12.88 15.15
C GLU A 79 -23.09 13.25 13.86
N GLN A 80 -23.12 14.54 13.52
CA GLN A 80 -23.70 15.03 12.28
C GLN A 80 -23.04 14.40 11.05
N SER A 81 -21.71 14.47 10.93
CA SER A 81 -21.02 13.93 9.76
C SER A 81 -21.17 12.41 9.63
N LEU A 82 -21.17 11.68 10.75
CA LEU A 82 -21.37 10.23 10.73
C LEU A 82 -22.77 9.88 10.20
N ASN A 83 -23.79 10.60 10.66
CA ASN A 83 -25.16 10.44 10.17
C ASN A 83 -25.27 10.81 8.68
N GLU A 84 -24.62 11.88 8.24
CA GLU A 84 -24.59 12.29 6.83
C GLU A 84 -23.93 11.23 5.92
N TYR A 85 -22.79 10.66 6.32
CA TYR A 85 -22.17 9.57 5.55
C TYR A 85 -23.03 8.31 5.56
N THR A 86 -23.68 7.99 6.68
CA THR A 86 -24.59 6.85 6.78
C THR A 86 -25.80 7.03 5.87
N GLU A 87 -26.39 8.23 5.85
CA GLU A 87 -27.51 8.58 4.98
C GLU A 87 -27.13 8.49 3.49
N LYS A 88 -25.95 9.03 3.11
CA LYS A 88 -25.42 8.90 1.74
C LYS A 88 -25.22 7.45 1.35
N SER A 89 -24.76 6.62 2.28
CA SER A 89 -24.54 5.19 2.06
C SER A 89 -25.85 4.45 1.83
N MET A 90 -26.86 4.72 2.64
CA MET A 90 -28.20 4.17 2.47
C MET A 90 -28.82 4.59 1.13
N LYS A 91 -28.68 5.87 0.74
CA LYS A 91 -29.14 6.36 -0.57
C LYS A 91 -28.50 5.60 -1.72
N LEU A 92 -27.17 5.46 -1.70
CA LEU A 92 -26.45 4.76 -2.76
C LEU A 92 -26.84 3.28 -2.86
N LYS A 93 -27.08 2.62 -1.72
CA LYS A 93 -27.47 1.21 -1.66
C LYS A 93 -28.98 0.97 -1.83
N GLY A 94 -29.76 2.02 -2.10
CA GLY A 94 -31.21 1.92 -2.33
C GLY A 94 -32.03 1.62 -1.07
N ARG A 95 -31.49 1.93 0.12
CA ARG A 95 -32.08 1.64 1.45
C ARG A 95 -32.59 2.86 2.18
N PHE A 96 -32.58 4.00 1.52
CA PHE A 96 -33.04 5.25 2.11
C PHE A 96 -34.52 5.20 2.46
N GLY A 97 -34.87 5.50 3.71
CA GLY A 97 -36.24 5.47 4.22
C GLY A 97 -36.68 4.15 4.85
N GLU A 98 -35.90 3.06 4.73
CA GLU A 98 -36.19 1.80 5.44
C GLU A 98 -35.99 1.92 6.96
N CYS A 99 -35.01 2.73 7.37
CA CYS A 99 -34.81 3.16 8.75
C CYS A 99 -34.21 4.58 8.79
N LYS A 100 -34.06 5.13 10.00
CA LYS A 100 -33.31 6.38 10.20
C LYS A 100 -31.81 6.12 10.03
N ALA A 101 -31.09 7.06 9.43
CA ALA A 101 -29.64 6.94 9.26
C ALA A 101 -28.93 6.90 10.61
N GLU A 102 -29.44 7.64 11.58
CA GLU A 102 -28.99 7.67 12.97
C GLU A 102 -29.10 6.28 13.63
N SER A 103 -30.16 5.53 13.32
CA SER A 103 -30.33 4.16 13.83
C SER A 103 -29.22 3.24 13.32
N LEU A 104 -28.89 3.31 12.03
CA LEU A 104 -27.83 2.50 11.45
C LEU A 104 -26.43 2.94 11.93
N ALA A 105 -26.20 4.24 12.03
CA ALA A 105 -24.97 4.79 12.60
C ALA A 105 -24.78 4.32 14.06
N GLN A 106 -25.86 4.26 14.82
CA GLN A 106 -25.83 3.75 16.19
C GLN A 106 -25.46 2.27 16.25
N ASP A 107 -25.84 1.46 15.26
CA ASP A 107 -25.39 0.07 15.19
C ASP A 107 -23.90 -0.03 14.89
N PHE A 108 -23.37 0.80 14.00
CA PHE A 108 -21.92 0.86 13.73
C PHE A 108 -21.09 1.28 14.96
N ILE A 109 -21.71 1.95 15.93
CA ILE A 109 -21.06 2.32 17.20
C ILE A 109 -21.30 1.24 18.28
N ASN A 110 -22.56 0.91 18.55
CA ASN A 110 -22.93 0.11 19.73
C ASN A 110 -22.87 -1.39 19.48
N VAL A 111 -23.22 -1.83 18.27
CA VAL A 111 -23.31 -3.25 17.91
C VAL A 111 -21.93 -3.73 17.45
N THR A 112 -21.31 -3.04 16.49
CA THR A 112 -19.98 -3.46 16.02
C THR A 112 -18.84 -2.98 16.91
N CYS A 113 -18.98 -1.83 17.58
CA CYS A 113 -17.89 -1.16 18.30
C CYS A 113 -16.67 -0.82 17.43
N LEU A 114 -16.82 -0.80 16.10
CA LEU A 114 -15.76 -0.44 15.16
C LEU A 114 -15.51 1.07 15.11
N ILE A 115 -16.56 1.86 15.42
CA ILE A 115 -16.49 3.31 15.60
C ILE A 115 -16.75 3.60 17.08
N GLN A 116 -15.88 4.40 17.71
CA GLN A 116 -15.96 4.75 19.13
C GLN A 116 -16.04 6.26 19.32
N ARG A 117 -16.81 6.67 20.32
CA ARG A 117 -16.87 8.07 20.77
C ARG A 117 -15.62 8.40 21.58
N GLU A 118 -14.87 9.41 21.14
CA GLU A 118 -13.65 9.90 21.78
C GLU A 118 -13.88 11.34 22.27
N GLY A 119 -14.31 11.51 23.52
CA GLY A 119 -14.61 12.84 24.07
C GLY A 119 -15.97 13.40 23.64
N PHE A 120 -16.06 14.72 23.43
CA PHE A 120 -17.31 15.41 23.11
C PHE A 120 -17.50 15.55 21.59
N ASN A 121 -18.59 14.97 21.07
CA ASN A 121 -18.99 15.04 19.65
C ASN A 121 -17.87 14.68 18.65
N LYS A 122 -17.06 13.69 19.02
CA LYS A 122 -15.98 13.15 18.18
C LYS A 122 -16.06 11.63 18.20
N TYR A 123 -16.01 11.04 17.02
CA TYR A 123 -16.08 9.60 16.78
C TYR A 123 -14.94 9.21 15.84
N ILE A 124 -14.26 8.12 16.16
CA ILE A 124 -13.14 7.61 15.36
C ILE A 124 -13.29 6.11 15.15
N PHE A 125 -12.75 5.59 14.06
CA PHE A 125 -12.54 4.15 13.95
C PHE A 125 -11.52 3.71 15.02
N ILE A 126 -11.74 2.54 15.61
CA ILE A 126 -10.78 1.96 16.56
C ILE A 126 -9.41 1.73 15.92
N HIS A 127 -9.37 1.58 14.60
CA HIS A 127 -8.15 1.63 13.80
C HIS A 127 -8.45 2.03 12.36
N LYS A 128 -7.57 2.86 11.76
CA LYS A 128 -7.75 3.41 10.41
C LYS A 128 -7.88 2.33 9.33
N SER A 129 -7.16 1.21 9.47
CA SER A 129 -7.21 0.12 8.49
C SER A 129 -8.59 -0.53 8.33
N ILE A 130 -9.47 -0.42 9.33
CA ILE A 130 -10.85 -0.90 9.21
C ILE A 130 -11.58 -0.07 8.17
N GLN A 131 -11.43 1.25 8.25
CA GLN A 131 -11.96 2.19 7.27
C GLN A 131 -11.34 1.92 5.88
N GLU A 132 -10.03 1.72 5.80
CA GLU A 132 -9.32 1.51 4.54
C GLU A 132 -9.69 0.17 3.87
N TYR A 133 -9.81 -0.92 4.62
CA TYR A 133 -10.21 -2.23 4.09
C TYR A 133 -11.65 -2.20 3.57
N HIS A 134 -12.60 -1.67 4.34
CA HIS A 134 -14.00 -1.65 3.93
C HIS A 134 -14.24 -0.66 2.77
N ALA A 135 -13.41 0.38 2.65
CA ALA A 135 -13.37 1.21 1.44
C ALA A 135 -12.88 0.42 0.21
N ALA A 136 -11.87 -0.45 0.37
CA ALA A 136 -11.40 -1.33 -0.69
C ALA A 136 -12.48 -2.34 -1.13
N GLU A 137 -13.19 -2.96 -0.18
CA GLU A 137 -14.33 -3.84 -0.50
C GLU A 137 -15.45 -3.10 -1.24
N PHE A 138 -15.72 -1.83 -0.92
CA PHE A 138 -16.63 -1.03 -1.72
C PHE A 138 -16.15 -0.87 -3.17
N ILE A 139 -14.90 -0.44 -3.38
CA ILE A 139 -14.31 -0.20 -4.71
C ILE A 139 -14.32 -1.47 -5.57
N LYS A 140 -13.97 -2.61 -4.98
CA LYS A 140 -14.02 -3.92 -5.64
C LYS A 140 -15.42 -4.27 -6.17
N ASN A 141 -16.47 -3.84 -5.48
CA ASN A 141 -17.85 -4.23 -5.78
C ASN A 141 -18.64 -3.20 -6.64
N ILE A 142 -18.02 -2.09 -7.08
CA ILE A 142 -18.70 -1.14 -7.98
C ILE A 142 -18.74 -1.68 -9.42
N SER A 143 -19.72 -1.21 -10.21
CA SER A 143 -19.88 -1.61 -11.62
C SER A 143 -18.61 -1.34 -12.45
N SER A 144 -18.30 -2.20 -13.41
CA SER A 144 -17.12 -2.13 -14.30
C SER A 144 -16.82 -0.73 -14.84
N ASP A 145 -17.83 0.00 -15.33
CA ASP A 145 -17.64 1.33 -15.91
C ASP A 145 -17.17 2.36 -14.88
N GLN A 146 -17.70 2.30 -13.66
CA GLN A 146 -17.29 3.19 -12.57
C GLN A 146 -15.97 2.74 -11.94
N LYS A 147 -15.72 1.43 -11.90
CA LYS A 147 -14.47 0.84 -11.46
C LYS A 147 -13.29 1.34 -12.30
N ASN A 148 -13.41 1.29 -13.62
CA ASN A 148 -12.39 1.80 -14.55
C ASN A 148 -12.09 3.29 -14.34
N LYS A 149 -13.13 4.10 -14.12
CA LYS A 149 -12.97 5.53 -13.83
C LYS A 149 -12.25 5.76 -12.50
N PHE A 150 -12.59 5.00 -11.48
CA PHE A 150 -11.96 5.14 -10.16
C PHE A 150 -10.49 4.71 -10.19
N TYR A 151 -10.16 3.59 -10.84
CA TYR A 151 -8.76 3.18 -11.02
C TYR A 151 -7.97 4.20 -11.84
N SER A 152 -8.56 4.78 -12.88
CA SER A 152 -7.92 5.87 -13.63
C SER A 152 -7.62 7.08 -12.72
N PHE A 153 -8.54 7.43 -11.82
CA PHE A 153 -8.31 8.45 -10.80
C PHE A 153 -7.16 8.08 -9.84
N LEU A 154 -7.09 6.82 -9.39
CA LEU A 154 -5.99 6.33 -8.54
C LEU A 154 -4.64 6.41 -9.25
N VAL A 155 -4.59 6.07 -10.55
CA VAL A 155 -3.37 6.20 -11.36
C VAL A 155 -2.89 7.65 -11.37
N GLU A 156 -3.79 8.61 -11.62
CA GLU A 156 -3.44 10.04 -11.62
C GLU A 156 -3.01 10.57 -10.24
N ASP A 157 -3.64 10.08 -9.16
CA ASP A 157 -3.26 10.38 -7.78
C ASP A 157 -1.80 9.98 -7.50
N ILE A 158 -1.40 8.79 -7.95
CA ILE A 158 -0.06 8.25 -7.76
C ILE A 158 0.96 8.98 -8.64
N LYS A 159 0.62 9.28 -9.90
CA LYS A 159 1.49 10.06 -10.80
C LYS A 159 1.83 11.44 -10.23
N LYS A 160 0.88 12.06 -9.51
CA LYS A 160 1.06 13.34 -8.80
C LYS A 160 1.72 13.20 -7.43
N ASN A 161 2.02 11.97 -7.01
CA ASN A 161 2.58 11.64 -5.70
C ASN A 161 1.68 12.12 -4.53
N GLU A 162 0.36 12.12 -4.71
CA GLU A 162 -0.63 12.47 -3.66
C GLU A 162 -0.86 11.30 -2.69
N LEU A 163 -0.87 10.06 -3.21
CA LEU A 163 -0.90 8.79 -2.45
C LEU A 163 -2.05 8.70 -1.42
N ARG A 164 -3.21 9.33 -1.71
CA ARG A 164 -4.33 9.43 -0.76
C ARG A 164 -4.96 8.09 -0.39
N PHE A 165 -4.86 7.13 -1.32
CA PHE A 165 -5.46 5.80 -1.19
C PHE A 165 -4.43 4.70 -0.98
N SER A 166 -3.21 5.02 -0.54
CA SER A 166 -2.08 4.09 -0.47
C SER A 166 -2.42 2.77 0.25
N ASN A 167 -2.97 2.84 1.46
CA ASN A 167 -3.38 1.63 2.22
C ASN A 167 -4.61 0.93 1.63
N VAL A 168 -5.52 1.67 0.99
CA VAL A 168 -6.66 1.08 0.28
C VAL A 168 -6.17 0.25 -0.91
N ILE A 169 -5.16 0.76 -1.64
CA ILE A 169 -4.51 0.06 -2.75
C ILE A 169 -3.84 -1.22 -2.27
N VAL A 170 -3.17 -1.21 -1.10
CA VAL A 170 -2.60 -2.43 -0.51
C VAL A 170 -3.67 -3.51 -0.35
N PHE A 171 -4.85 -3.17 0.16
CA PHE A 171 -5.95 -4.13 0.24
C PHE A 171 -6.49 -4.54 -1.14
N LEU A 172 -6.67 -3.59 -2.07
CA LEU A 172 -7.14 -3.88 -3.43
C LEU A 172 -6.23 -4.85 -4.19
N LYS A 173 -4.91 -4.79 -3.98
CA LYS A 173 -3.96 -5.74 -4.57
C LYS A 173 -4.18 -7.18 -4.11
N GLU A 174 -4.76 -7.37 -2.93
CA GLU A 174 -5.09 -8.69 -2.39
C GLU A 174 -6.53 -9.13 -2.74
N ILE A 175 -7.51 -8.21 -2.70
CA ILE A 175 -8.95 -8.56 -2.85
C ILE A 175 -9.51 -8.39 -4.27
N ASP A 176 -8.88 -7.54 -5.09
CA ASP A 176 -9.30 -7.20 -6.47
C ASP A 176 -8.13 -7.38 -7.43
N VAL A 177 -7.45 -8.53 -7.30
CA VAL A 177 -6.14 -8.83 -7.90
C VAL A 177 -6.09 -8.51 -9.40
N ILE A 178 -7.11 -8.90 -10.15
CA ILE A 178 -7.11 -8.84 -11.61
C ILE A 178 -7.39 -7.42 -12.10
N ASP A 179 -8.44 -6.78 -11.59
CA ASP A 179 -8.76 -5.39 -11.94
C ASP A 179 -7.67 -4.44 -11.46
N CYS A 180 -7.07 -4.69 -10.29
CA CYS A 180 -5.92 -3.95 -9.81
C CYS A 180 -4.70 -4.14 -10.72
N ALA A 181 -4.41 -5.37 -11.17
CA ALA A 181 -3.33 -5.60 -12.13
C ALA A 181 -3.56 -4.83 -13.45
N LYS A 182 -4.77 -4.97 -14.00
CA LYS A 182 -5.18 -4.41 -15.29
C LYS A 182 -5.27 -2.89 -15.33
N PHE A 183 -5.91 -2.29 -14.33
CA PHE A 183 -6.26 -0.87 -14.35
C PHE A 183 -5.36 0.01 -13.46
N LEU A 184 -4.54 -0.57 -12.59
CA LEU A 184 -3.60 0.18 -11.75
C LEU A 184 -2.14 -0.17 -12.04
N ILE A 185 -1.74 -1.42 -11.83
CA ILE A 185 -0.32 -1.82 -11.85
C ILE A 185 0.27 -1.66 -13.25
N ILE A 186 -0.38 -2.22 -14.28
CA ILE A 186 0.09 -2.13 -15.67
C ILE A 186 0.21 -0.67 -16.13
N PRO A 187 -0.83 0.19 -16.01
CA PRO A 187 -0.72 1.61 -16.38
C PRO A 187 0.37 2.38 -15.64
N LEU A 188 0.61 2.09 -14.36
CA LEU A 188 1.70 2.72 -13.61
C LEU A 188 3.07 2.24 -14.11
N CYS A 189 3.23 0.94 -14.37
CA CYS A 189 4.46 0.38 -14.94
C CYS A 189 4.76 0.95 -16.33
N GLU A 190 3.74 1.21 -17.14
CA GLU A 190 3.89 1.88 -18.44
C GLU A 190 4.31 3.33 -18.27
N TYR A 191 3.68 4.06 -17.35
CA TYR A 191 3.98 5.47 -17.09
C TYR A 191 5.40 5.69 -16.53
N PHE A 192 5.81 4.91 -15.53
CA PHE A 192 7.13 5.02 -14.90
C PHE A 192 8.24 4.28 -15.68
N GLY A 193 7.90 3.67 -16.82
CA GLY A 193 8.86 3.00 -17.71
C GLY A 193 9.29 1.61 -17.25
N VAL A 194 8.75 1.07 -16.15
CA VAL A 194 9.00 -0.30 -15.67
C VAL A 194 8.74 -1.34 -16.75
N SER A 195 7.73 -1.12 -17.59
CA SER A 195 7.41 -1.98 -18.75
C SER A 195 8.55 -2.14 -19.77
N LYS A 196 9.57 -1.26 -19.77
CA LYS A 196 10.68 -1.26 -20.74
C LYS A 196 12.02 -1.71 -20.13
N TRP A 197 12.06 -1.92 -18.82
CA TRP A 197 13.28 -2.17 -18.04
C TRP A 197 14.04 -3.44 -18.43
N ASN A 198 13.44 -4.37 -19.17
CA ASN A 198 14.11 -5.56 -19.70
C ASN A 198 14.82 -5.35 -21.06
N ALA A 199 14.56 -4.24 -21.75
CA ALA A 199 14.95 -4.02 -23.14
C ALA A 199 15.62 -2.65 -23.35
N LEU A 200 16.17 -2.05 -22.28
CA LEU A 200 16.91 -0.80 -22.38
C LEU A 200 18.28 -1.01 -23.04
N THR A 201 18.74 -0.01 -23.77
CA THR A 201 20.11 0.05 -24.29
C THR A 201 21.11 0.29 -23.15
N PRO A 202 22.42 -0.01 -23.34
CA PRO A 202 23.43 0.28 -22.34
C PRO A 202 23.47 1.75 -21.90
N LEU A 203 23.18 2.70 -22.81
CA LEU A 203 23.12 4.12 -22.49
C LEU A 203 21.91 4.44 -21.60
N GLU A 204 20.73 3.92 -21.95
CA GLU A 204 19.51 4.14 -21.17
C GLU A 204 19.61 3.53 -19.75
N TYR A 205 20.27 2.38 -19.59
CA TYR A 205 20.54 1.83 -18.24
C TYR A 205 21.44 2.76 -17.42
N LYS A 206 22.49 3.35 -18.03
CA LYS A 206 23.36 4.32 -17.34
C LYS A 206 22.58 5.59 -16.95
N ASP A 207 21.70 6.07 -17.81
CA ASP A 207 20.85 7.23 -17.51
C ASP A 207 19.85 6.91 -16.39
N LEU A 208 19.23 5.73 -16.40
CA LEU A 208 18.34 5.27 -15.34
C LEU A 208 19.06 5.15 -13.99
N LEU A 209 20.25 4.56 -13.98
CA LEU A 209 21.11 4.50 -12.78
C LEU A 209 21.40 5.90 -12.24
N ARG A 210 21.75 6.85 -13.11
CA ARG A 210 21.94 8.24 -12.70
C ARG A 210 20.68 8.83 -12.09
N THR A 211 19.51 8.58 -12.66
CA THR A 211 18.23 9.03 -12.08
C THR A 211 18.05 8.53 -10.65
N PHE A 212 18.25 7.23 -10.40
CA PHE A 212 18.05 6.63 -9.06
C PHE A 212 19.09 7.04 -8.01
N PHE A 213 20.33 7.31 -8.43
CA PHE A 213 21.45 7.53 -7.50
C PHE A 213 22.00 8.98 -7.51
N SER A 214 21.44 9.88 -8.32
CA SER A 214 21.89 11.28 -8.46
C SER A 214 21.96 12.05 -7.14
N ASP A 215 21.06 11.75 -6.22
CA ASP A 215 20.91 12.41 -4.94
C ASP A 215 21.31 11.52 -3.76
N THR A 216 22.01 10.43 -4.05
CA THR A 216 22.53 9.49 -3.06
C THR A 216 23.90 9.93 -2.61
N TYR A 217 24.11 9.88 -1.30
CA TYR A 217 25.32 10.29 -0.63
C TYR A 217 25.82 9.20 0.31
N ILE A 218 27.14 9.11 0.38
CA ILE A 218 27.87 8.22 1.27
C ILE A 218 28.37 9.07 2.44
N HIS A 219 28.13 8.58 3.65
CA HIS A 219 28.63 9.17 4.89
C HIS A 219 29.87 8.40 5.32
N LEU A 220 30.99 9.10 5.37
CA LEU A 220 32.28 8.52 5.73
C LEU A 220 32.73 9.05 7.09
N PHE A 221 33.25 8.16 7.93
CA PHE A 221 34.03 8.53 9.09
C PHE A 221 35.48 8.80 8.65
N ASN A 222 36.08 9.87 9.13
CA ASN A 222 37.47 10.20 8.89
C ASN A 222 38.18 10.40 10.24
N ASP A 223 39.02 9.45 10.62
CA ASP A 223 40.04 9.62 11.65
C ASP A 223 41.42 9.47 10.99
N ASN A 224 42.45 10.12 11.52
CA ASN A 224 43.73 10.42 10.85
C ASN A 224 44.44 9.23 10.15
N ASN A 225 44.02 7.97 10.37
CA ASN A 225 44.49 6.76 9.69
C ASN A 225 43.40 5.81 9.13
N GLU A 226 42.11 6.02 9.44
CA GLU A 226 41.02 5.11 9.10
C GLU A 226 39.83 5.86 8.48
N ARG A 227 39.29 5.26 7.41
CA ARG A 227 38.13 5.78 6.70
C ARG A 227 37.16 4.66 6.44
N ASP A 228 36.01 4.76 7.09
CA ASP A 228 34.96 3.75 7.01
C ASP A 228 33.65 4.36 6.52
N ILE A 229 32.90 3.55 5.76
CA ILE A 229 31.54 3.88 5.37
C ILE A 229 30.63 3.70 6.59
N MET A 230 30.04 4.79 7.07
CA MET A 230 29.06 4.75 8.16
C MET A 230 27.65 4.47 7.65
N GLY A 231 27.37 4.82 6.40
CA GLY A 231 26.06 4.56 5.78
C GLY A 231 25.79 5.40 4.54
N PHE A 232 24.56 5.27 4.05
CA PHE A 232 24.08 5.90 2.84
C PHE A 232 22.83 6.73 3.14
N SER A 233 22.63 7.81 2.38
CA SER A 233 21.37 8.56 2.39
C SER A 233 21.01 9.04 0.98
N SER A 234 19.77 8.85 0.57
CA SER A 234 19.19 9.55 -0.59
C SER A 234 18.27 10.67 -0.10
N LEU A 235 18.21 11.78 -0.84
CA LEU A 235 17.31 12.89 -0.54
C LEU A 235 15.86 12.57 -0.95
N SER A 236 15.66 11.79 -2.01
CA SER A 236 14.37 11.44 -2.59
C SER A 236 13.79 10.12 -2.07
N GLY A 237 14.61 9.28 -1.44
CA GLY A 237 14.17 8.00 -0.89
C GLY A 237 13.56 7.07 -1.95
N VAL A 238 12.91 5.99 -1.51
CA VAL A 238 12.09 5.16 -2.42
C VAL A 238 10.84 5.97 -2.78
N SER A 239 10.67 6.29 -4.06
CA SER A 239 9.50 7.03 -4.53
C SER A 239 8.20 6.32 -4.14
N GLY A 240 7.14 7.07 -3.79
CA GLY A 240 5.92 6.49 -3.24
C GLY A 240 5.22 5.49 -4.17
N TRP A 241 5.37 5.66 -5.48
CA TRP A 241 4.85 4.71 -6.47
C TRP A 241 5.59 3.37 -6.44
N MET A 242 6.90 3.36 -6.18
CA MET A 242 7.66 2.11 -6.04
C MET A 242 7.18 1.31 -4.84
N GLN A 243 6.96 1.99 -3.71
CA GLN A 243 6.42 1.34 -2.51
C GLN A 243 5.04 0.73 -2.77
N LEU A 244 4.17 1.40 -3.52
CA LEU A 244 2.84 0.87 -3.87
C LEU A 244 2.89 -0.33 -4.81
N LEU A 245 3.93 -0.44 -5.64
CA LEU A 245 4.15 -1.58 -6.52
C LEU A 245 4.90 -2.74 -5.82
N ASP A 246 5.03 -2.70 -4.49
CA ASP A 246 5.86 -3.60 -3.67
C ASP A 246 7.32 -3.67 -4.12
N ILE A 247 7.78 -2.66 -4.86
CA ILE A 247 9.19 -2.51 -5.18
C ILE A 247 9.86 -2.02 -3.90
N SER A 248 10.49 -2.92 -3.17
CA SER A 248 11.19 -2.56 -1.95
C SER A 248 12.49 -1.85 -2.31
N GLY A 249 12.39 -0.59 -2.73
CA GLY A 249 13.49 0.13 -3.39
C GLY A 249 14.82 0.01 -2.62
N ASN A 250 14.79 0.07 -1.29
CA ASN A 250 15.98 -0.16 -0.48
C ASN A 250 16.56 -1.57 -0.60
N ASN A 251 15.77 -2.63 -0.53
CA ASN A 251 16.30 -4.00 -0.54
C ASN A 251 16.56 -4.53 -1.96
N ASP A 252 15.73 -4.16 -2.94
CA ASP A 252 15.83 -4.70 -4.30
C ASP A 252 16.73 -3.86 -5.22
N LEU A 253 16.85 -2.55 -5.00
CA LEU A 253 17.62 -1.65 -5.87
C LEU A 253 18.87 -1.08 -5.21
N TYR A 254 18.72 -0.44 -4.04
CA TYR A 254 19.82 0.30 -3.42
C TYR A 254 20.83 -0.62 -2.71
N THR A 255 20.37 -1.57 -1.89
CA THR A 255 21.25 -2.45 -1.09
C THR A 255 22.26 -3.23 -1.94
N PRO A 256 21.86 -3.94 -3.02
CA PRO A 256 22.83 -4.70 -3.82
C PRO A 256 23.90 -3.80 -4.46
N VAL A 257 23.54 -2.56 -4.82
CA VAL A 257 24.46 -1.57 -5.37
C VAL A 257 25.41 -1.04 -4.29
N PHE A 258 24.92 -0.81 -3.07
CA PHE A 258 25.74 -0.39 -1.94
C PHE A 258 26.71 -1.47 -1.47
N GLU A 259 26.32 -2.74 -1.50
CA GLU A 259 27.19 -3.88 -1.19
C GLU A 259 28.41 -3.94 -2.11
N VAL A 260 28.23 -3.76 -3.42
CA VAL A 260 29.35 -3.67 -4.38
C VAL A 260 30.34 -2.57 -4.01
N LEU A 261 29.84 -1.40 -3.62
CA LEU A 261 30.71 -0.30 -3.21
C LEU A 261 31.47 -0.64 -1.92
N ILE A 262 30.79 -1.23 -0.94
CA ILE A 262 31.40 -1.61 0.33
C ILE A 262 32.55 -2.61 0.07
N ASP A 263 32.30 -3.65 -0.73
CA ASP A 263 33.30 -4.67 -1.06
C ASP A 263 34.54 -4.08 -1.79
N GLU A 264 34.32 -3.17 -2.74
CA GLU A 264 35.42 -2.49 -3.44
C GLU A 264 36.17 -1.49 -2.54
N SER A 265 35.48 -0.87 -1.57
CA SER A 265 36.11 0.02 -0.59
C SER A 265 37.01 -0.73 0.40
N LEU A 266 36.62 -1.94 0.79
CA LEU A 266 37.41 -2.80 1.68
C LEU A 266 38.66 -3.40 1.00
N SER A 267 38.62 -3.54 -0.32
CA SER A 267 39.68 -4.17 -1.11
C SER A 267 40.67 -3.18 -1.75
N SER A 268 40.36 -1.89 -1.85
CA SER A 268 41.19 -0.90 -2.55
C SER A 268 41.96 0.06 -1.63
N ALA A 269 43.29 0.11 -1.79
CA ALA A 269 44.14 1.11 -1.12
C ALA A 269 43.78 2.56 -1.55
N ASN A 270 43.22 2.73 -2.75
CA ASN A 270 42.86 4.01 -3.35
C ASN A 270 41.63 4.69 -2.73
N PHE A 271 40.78 3.97 -1.96
CA PHE A 271 39.64 4.60 -1.29
C PHE A 271 40.08 5.68 -0.30
N LYS A 272 41.27 5.49 0.31
CA LYS A 272 41.93 6.48 1.18
C LYS A 272 42.61 7.63 0.43
N ASP A 273 42.69 7.59 -0.89
CA ASP A 273 43.26 8.70 -1.69
C ASP A 273 42.16 9.53 -2.37
N VAL A 274 41.02 8.91 -2.68
CA VAL A 274 39.89 9.54 -3.38
C VAL A 274 39.13 10.54 -2.50
N VAL A 275 39.15 10.36 -1.17
CA VAL A 275 38.44 11.21 -0.21
C VAL A 275 39.41 12.27 0.33
N THR A 276 39.35 13.50 -0.18
CA THR A 276 40.27 14.57 0.23
C THR A 276 40.07 14.95 1.71
N SER A 277 41.18 15.21 2.40
CA SER A 277 41.24 15.57 3.82
C SER A 277 40.43 16.83 4.12
N GLN A 278 39.31 16.68 4.81
CA GLN A 278 38.61 17.77 5.48
C GLN A 278 38.76 17.58 7.00
N GLU A 279 38.88 18.69 7.75
CA GLU A 279 38.98 18.70 9.22
C GLU A 279 37.74 18.12 9.94
N GLN A 280 36.68 17.81 9.20
CA GLN A 280 35.44 17.24 9.73
C GLN A 280 35.56 15.73 9.89
N LYS A 281 35.15 15.23 11.07
CA LYS A 281 35.10 13.79 11.39
C LYS A 281 34.14 12.98 10.52
N ILE A 282 33.11 13.61 9.98
CA ILE A 282 32.14 12.97 9.08
C ILE A 282 32.14 13.76 7.76
N VAL A 283 32.36 13.05 6.65
CA VAL A 283 32.38 13.62 5.31
C VAL A 283 31.23 13.05 4.50
N LYS A 284 30.45 13.92 3.84
CA LYS A 284 29.35 13.55 2.95
C LYS A 284 29.80 13.69 1.49
N ILE A 285 29.77 12.60 0.73
CA ILE A 285 30.23 12.60 -0.67
C ILE A 285 29.14 12.01 -1.57
N SER A 286 28.99 12.56 -2.77
CA SER A 286 28.06 12.04 -3.77
C SER A 286 28.46 10.63 -4.21
N PHE A 287 27.49 9.71 -4.20
CA PHE A 287 27.66 8.33 -4.64
C PHE A 287 28.21 8.25 -6.07
N MET A 288 27.59 8.99 -7.00
CA MET A 288 28.00 9.02 -8.40
C MET A 288 29.46 9.47 -8.59
N LYS A 289 29.95 10.39 -7.75
CA LYS A 289 31.36 10.83 -7.84
C LYS A 289 32.33 9.71 -7.43
N ILE A 290 32.01 9.01 -6.34
CA ILE A 290 32.86 7.95 -5.80
C ILE A 290 32.97 6.78 -6.78
N ILE A 291 31.86 6.33 -7.36
CA ILE A 291 31.90 5.17 -8.27
C ILE A 291 32.72 5.45 -9.53
N ILE A 292 32.69 6.69 -10.02
CA ILE A 292 33.50 7.14 -11.16
C ILE A 292 34.99 7.20 -10.77
N GLN A 293 35.31 7.76 -9.60
CA GLN A 293 36.70 7.88 -9.13
C GLN A 293 37.35 6.53 -8.86
N LEU A 294 36.58 5.55 -8.36
CA LEU A 294 37.04 4.18 -8.13
C LEU A 294 37.08 3.35 -9.43
N GLY A 295 36.47 3.82 -10.52
CA GLY A 295 36.41 3.09 -11.78
C GLY A 295 35.52 1.84 -11.73
N ILE A 296 34.52 1.81 -10.84
CA ILE A 296 33.62 0.66 -10.62
C ILE A 296 32.23 0.85 -11.24
N GLU A 297 32.04 1.86 -12.08
CA GLU A 297 30.75 2.19 -12.70
C GLU A 297 30.15 0.99 -13.45
N ASP A 298 30.96 0.23 -14.20
CA ASP A 298 30.46 -0.90 -14.98
C ASP A 298 30.06 -2.09 -14.08
N LYS A 299 30.78 -2.34 -12.97
CA LYS A 299 30.40 -3.37 -11.98
C LYS A 299 29.05 -3.04 -11.32
N ILE A 300 28.88 -1.76 -10.96
CA ILE A 300 27.61 -1.29 -10.36
C ILE A 300 26.49 -1.34 -11.40
N ALA A 301 26.75 -0.94 -12.64
CA ALA A 301 25.76 -1.02 -13.71
C ALA A 301 25.30 -2.46 -13.95
N GLU A 302 26.19 -3.46 -13.92
CA GLU A 302 25.82 -4.86 -14.07
C GLU A 302 24.84 -5.33 -12.97
N VAL A 303 25.14 -5.03 -11.70
CA VAL A 303 24.26 -5.37 -10.57
C VAL A 303 22.93 -4.61 -10.64
N PHE A 304 22.97 -3.33 -10.99
CA PHE A 304 21.79 -2.50 -11.16
C PHE A 304 20.86 -3.03 -12.26
N ILE A 305 21.42 -3.37 -13.43
CA ILE A 305 20.67 -3.92 -14.57
C ILE A 305 19.95 -5.21 -14.17
N LYS A 306 20.66 -6.13 -13.53
CA LYS A 306 20.09 -7.41 -13.07
C LYS A 306 18.86 -7.19 -12.17
N ASN A 307 18.96 -6.25 -11.22
CA ASN A 307 17.87 -5.96 -10.29
C ASN A 307 16.70 -5.23 -10.94
N ILE A 308 16.95 -4.27 -11.84
CA ILE A 308 15.91 -3.59 -12.62
C ILE A 308 15.13 -4.60 -13.50
N GLN A 309 15.83 -5.54 -14.13
CA GLN A 309 15.20 -6.61 -14.91
C GLN A 309 14.40 -7.58 -14.03
N LYS A 310 14.89 -7.91 -12.84
CA LYS A 310 14.15 -8.70 -11.85
C LYS A 310 12.83 -8.00 -11.49
N ILE A 311 12.86 -6.71 -11.15
CA ILE A 311 11.67 -5.94 -10.80
C ILE A 311 10.67 -5.86 -11.96
N HIS A 312 11.16 -5.68 -13.19
CA HIS A 312 10.31 -5.75 -14.38
C HIS A 312 9.50 -7.05 -14.43
N ASN A 313 10.16 -8.19 -14.20
CA ASN A 313 9.50 -9.50 -14.25
C ASN A 313 8.50 -9.68 -13.10
N GLU A 314 8.90 -9.34 -11.87
CA GLU A 314 8.08 -9.53 -10.66
C GLU A 314 6.87 -8.60 -10.61
N VAL A 315 6.97 -7.39 -11.17
CA VAL A 315 5.89 -6.41 -11.11
C VAL A 315 5.08 -6.39 -12.41
N TYR A 316 5.73 -6.12 -13.54
CA TYR A 316 5.03 -5.90 -14.80
C TYR A 316 4.62 -7.20 -15.48
N CYS A 317 5.55 -8.15 -15.66
CA CYS A 317 5.22 -9.43 -16.31
C CYS A 317 4.25 -10.25 -15.47
N GLU A 318 4.41 -10.29 -14.15
CA GLU A 318 3.46 -10.98 -13.27
C GLU A 318 2.04 -10.39 -13.37
N ALA A 319 1.91 -9.06 -13.41
CA ALA A 319 0.61 -8.40 -13.59
C ALA A 319 -0.02 -8.76 -14.96
N ILE A 320 0.76 -8.74 -16.03
CA ILE A 320 0.30 -9.16 -17.37
C ILE A 320 -0.14 -10.62 -17.37
N ASN A 321 0.62 -11.51 -16.73
CA ASN A 321 0.28 -12.93 -16.64
C ASN A 321 -1.02 -13.17 -15.87
N LYS A 322 -1.26 -12.43 -14.77
CA LYS A 322 -2.51 -12.50 -14.01
C LYS A 322 -3.72 -12.17 -14.88
N VAL A 323 -3.64 -11.11 -15.68
CA VAL A 323 -4.72 -10.68 -16.58
C VAL A 323 -4.91 -11.70 -17.72
N ASN A 324 -3.83 -12.16 -18.36
CA ASN A 324 -3.93 -13.13 -19.46
C ASN A 324 -4.50 -14.48 -19.03
N ASN A 325 -4.14 -14.96 -17.84
CA ASN A 325 -4.64 -16.24 -17.32
C ASN A 325 -6.16 -16.19 -17.06
N GLU A 326 -6.70 -15.04 -16.66
CA GLU A 326 -8.15 -14.85 -16.55
C GLU A 326 -8.82 -14.94 -17.92
N ASP A 327 -8.31 -14.21 -18.91
CA ASP A 327 -8.88 -14.22 -20.27
C ASP A 327 -8.88 -15.63 -20.89
N VAL A 328 -7.84 -16.43 -20.63
CA VAL A 328 -7.77 -17.84 -21.06
C VAL A 328 -8.81 -18.69 -20.30
N SER A 329 -8.85 -18.58 -18.97
CA SER A 329 -9.79 -19.36 -18.15
C SER A 329 -11.25 -19.07 -18.49
N ILE A 330 -11.58 -17.81 -18.78
CA ILE A 330 -12.93 -17.38 -19.20
C ILE A 330 -13.26 -17.96 -20.57
N LYS A 331 -12.33 -17.90 -21.54
CA LYS A 331 -12.54 -18.49 -22.87
C LYS A 331 -12.76 -19.99 -22.78
N GLU A 332 -11.92 -20.72 -22.05
CA GLU A 332 -12.08 -22.16 -21.83
C GLU A 332 -13.44 -22.51 -21.20
N PHE A 333 -13.92 -21.70 -20.24
CA PHE A 333 -15.24 -21.88 -19.65
C PHE A 333 -16.37 -21.72 -20.66
N PHE A 334 -16.30 -20.70 -21.52
CA PHE A 334 -17.33 -20.49 -22.55
C PHE A 334 -17.24 -21.48 -23.70
N ASP A 335 -16.06 -22.02 -24.01
CA ASP A 335 -15.88 -23.08 -25.00
C ASP A 335 -16.42 -24.45 -24.52
N LEU A 336 -16.67 -24.60 -23.21
CA LEU A 336 -17.30 -25.79 -22.60
C LEU A 336 -18.84 -25.76 -22.60
N ILE A 337 -19.46 -24.62 -22.91
CA ILE A 337 -20.92 -24.41 -22.98
C ILE A 337 -21.39 -24.54 -24.43
#